data_AF-A0A401IBM7-F1
#
_entry.id   AF-A0A401IBM7-F1
#
_cell.length_a   1.000
_cell.length_b   1.000
_cell.length_c   1.000
_cell.angle_alpha   90.00
_cell.angle_beta   90.00
_cell.angle_gamma   90.00
#
_symmetry.space_group_name_H-M   'P 1'
#
loop_
_entity.id
_entity.type
_entity.pdbx_description
1 polymer ?
#
loop_
_entity_poly.entity_id
_entity_poly.type
_entity_poly.pdbx_seq_one_letter_code
_entity_poly.pdbx_strand_id
1 'polypeptide(L)'
;MKSYPKLKILQRTSDREPQITTAPQQQINVSLLKVCPLSAGSVCSKAENVPHEIEKVLTNHSVEKSHIVREFLTYLSLSALFILLGLLIGVLGYHWTAKMNWVDATVEASMILSGMGPVTSLPTTSSKIFASLYALFSGLIFVLAMGVVLSPLLYGLLKQVQVNPKKNDL
;
A
#
# COMPACT_ATOMS: atom_id res chain seq x y z
N MET A 1 -33.67 22.13 54.96
CA MET A 1 -34.62 23.21 54.57
C MET A 1 -34.19 23.78 53.22
N LYS A 2 -35.18 24.13 52.35
CA LYS A 2 -35.17 24.29 50.86
C LYS A 2 -35.29 22.95 50.13
N SER A 3 -36.44 22.40 49.71
CA SER A 3 -37.78 22.89 49.31
C SER A 3 -37.80 23.86 48.13
N TYR A 4 -38.02 23.34 46.91
CA TYR A 4 -38.79 23.84 45.75
C TYR A 4 -38.88 22.69 44.70
N PRO A 5 -39.80 22.69 43.70
CA PRO A 5 -41.14 22.12 43.85
C PRO A 5 -41.52 21.12 42.73
N LYS A 6 -42.67 20.45 42.91
CA LYS A 6 -43.42 19.73 41.87
C LYS A 6 -43.64 20.57 40.61
N LEU A 7 -43.39 19.99 39.43
CA LEU A 7 -44.22 20.22 38.24
C LEU A 7 -44.77 18.89 37.72
N LYS A 8 -46.03 18.66 38.07
CA LYS A 8 -47.01 17.83 37.35
C LYS A 8 -47.77 18.79 36.43
N ILE A 9 -48.40 18.28 35.36
CA ILE A 9 -49.08 18.99 34.24
C ILE A 9 -48.11 19.05 33.04
N LEU A 10 -48.18 18.17 32.03
CA LEU A 10 -49.33 17.92 31.17
C LEU A 10 -49.52 16.43 30.84
N GLN A 11 -50.59 15.86 31.38
CA GLN A 11 -51.35 14.82 30.68
C GLN A 11 -51.89 15.46 29.39
N ARG A 12 -51.35 15.06 28.23
CA ARG A 12 -52.10 15.07 26.98
C ARG A 12 -52.30 13.61 26.56
N THR A 13 -53.21 12.95 27.27
CA THR A 13 -54.04 11.91 26.67
C THR A 13 -54.82 12.59 25.55
N SER A 14 -54.48 12.31 24.32
CA SER A 14 -55.34 12.55 23.16
C SER A 14 -55.25 11.29 22.31
N ASP A 15 -55.89 10.27 22.83
CA ASP A 15 -56.93 9.53 22.12
C ASP A 15 -56.74 9.41 20.61
N ARG A 16 -56.09 8.31 20.19
CA ARG A 16 -56.48 7.64 18.96
C ARG A 16 -56.17 6.14 19.05
N GLU A 17 -57.06 5.41 19.72
CA GLU A 17 -57.38 4.03 19.36
C GLU A 17 -58.71 4.09 18.61
N PRO A 18 -58.87 3.44 17.42
CA PRO A 18 -59.22 2.01 17.44
C PRO A 18 -58.67 1.15 16.28
N GLN A 19 -58.38 -0.11 16.62
CA GLN A 19 -58.70 -1.35 15.89
C GLN A 19 -58.28 -1.51 14.41
N ILE A 20 -57.24 -2.32 14.14
CA ILE A 20 -57.23 -3.31 13.03
C ILE A 20 -56.48 -4.59 13.49
N THR A 21 -57.26 -5.60 13.87
CA THR A 21 -57.22 -6.97 13.33
C THR A 21 -55.85 -7.62 13.02
N THR A 22 -55.54 -8.64 13.84
CA THR A 22 -54.89 -9.94 13.51
C THR A 22 -53.53 -9.97 12.82
N ALA A 23 -52.53 -10.58 13.48
CA ALA A 23 -51.89 -11.85 13.09
C ALA A 23 -50.41 -11.90 13.54
N PRO A 24 -49.91 -13.03 14.06
CA PRO A 24 -48.50 -13.26 14.32
C PRO A 24 -47.85 -13.82 13.06
N GLN A 25 -47.00 -13.07 12.35
CA GLN A 25 -46.23 -13.66 11.24
C GLN A 25 -44.86 -12.98 11.10
N GLN A 26 -43.89 -13.56 11.77
CA GLN A 26 -42.50 -13.54 11.37
C GLN A 26 -42.39 -14.40 10.09
N GLN A 27 -42.39 -13.76 8.91
CA GLN A 27 -42.17 -14.46 7.64
C GLN A 27 -40.77 -14.24 7.08
N ILE A 28 -40.15 -15.39 6.87
CA ILE A 28 -38.92 -15.68 6.16
C ILE A 28 -39.24 -15.76 4.64
N ASN A 29 -38.24 -15.48 3.81
CA ASN A 29 -38.09 -15.83 2.38
C ASN A 29 -38.71 -14.80 1.39
N VAL A 30 -38.14 -14.46 0.22
CA VAL A 30 -37.67 -15.33 -0.87
C VAL A 30 -36.73 -14.53 -1.83
N SER A 31 -35.63 -15.18 -2.23
CA SER A 31 -34.92 -15.12 -3.53
C SER A 31 -34.74 -13.80 -4.31
N LEU A 32 -33.48 -13.43 -4.57
CA LEU A 32 -32.91 -13.44 -5.94
C LEU A 32 -31.42 -13.03 -5.99
N LEU A 33 -30.61 -13.88 -6.64
CA LEU A 33 -29.48 -13.58 -7.55
C LEU A 33 -28.38 -12.61 -7.06
N LYS A 34 -27.08 -12.90 -7.09
CA LYS A 34 -26.20 -13.55 -8.08
C LYS A 34 -24.80 -13.45 -7.41
N VAL A 35 -23.92 -14.44 -7.32
CA VAL A 35 -23.01 -14.89 -8.38
C VAL A 35 -22.33 -16.17 -7.87
N CYS A 36 -22.48 -17.28 -8.61
CA CYS A 36 -21.46 -18.33 -8.69
C CYS A 36 -20.65 -18.08 -9.96
N PRO A 37 -19.33 -18.31 -9.95
CA PRO A 37 -18.68 -19.05 -11.00
C PRO A 37 -18.38 -20.45 -10.46
N LEU A 38 -19.12 -21.40 -11.01
CA LEU A 38 -18.89 -22.83 -10.89
C LEU A 38 -17.71 -23.17 -11.82
N SER A 39 -16.64 -23.79 -11.31
CA SER A 39 -15.72 -24.57 -12.13
C SER A 39 -15.25 -25.80 -11.36
N ALA A 40 -16.03 -26.87 -11.54
CA ALA A 40 -15.65 -28.26 -11.73
C ALA A 40 -14.48 -28.88 -10.93
N GLY A 41 -14.78 -29.98 -10.24
CA GLY A 41 -13.83 -30.97 -9.72
C GLY A 41 -14.24 -31.45 -8.32
N SER A 42 -15.29 -32.27 -8.21
CA SER A 42 -15.20 -33.73 -8.01
C SER A 42 -14.72 -34.18 -6.63
N VAL A 43 -15.43 -35.20 -6.13
CA VAL A 43 -15.06 -36.15 -5.05
C VAL A 43 -15.57 -35.84 -3.64
N CYS A 44 -16.69 -36.49 -3.30
CA CYS A 44 -16.96 -37.00 -1.95
C CYS A 44 -16.00 -38.16 -1.67
N SER A 45 -15.14 -38.06 -0.66
CA SER A 45 -14.51 -39.24 -0.05
C SER A 45 -14.27 -39.03 1.45
N LYS A 46 -15.00 -39.86 2.20
CA LYS A 46 -14.66 -40.51 3.47
C LYS A 46 -13.89 -39.71 4.54
N ALA A 47 -14.58 -39.46 5.65
CA ALA A 47 -14.05 -39.02 6.93
C ALA A 47 -13.17 -40.09 7.60
N GLU A 48 -11.94 -39.72 7.97
CA GLU A 48 -11.14 -40.35 9.03
C GLU A 48 -10.50 -39.25 9.89
N ASN A 49 -10.47 -39.51 11.19
CA ASN A 49 -10.54 -38.58 12.30
C ASN A 49 -9.19 -37.92 12.68
N VAL A 50 -8.91 -36.77 12.06
CA VAL A 50 -7.99 -35.73 12.55
C VAL A 50 -8.72 -34.40 12.33
N PRO A 51 -8.76 -33.44 13.26
CA PRO A 51 -9.32 -32.13 12.97
C PRO A 51 -8.41 -31.40 11.96
N HIS A 52 -8.63 -31.70 10.67
CA HIS A 52 -8.10 -31.07 9.46
C HIS A 52 -8.35 -29.55 9.43
N GLU A 53 -9.17 -29.03 10.34
CA GLU A 53 -9.38 -27.61 10.61
C GLU A 53 -8.09 -26.93 11.08
N ILE A 54 -7.31 -27.55 11.98
CA ILE A 54 -6.11 -26.90 12.54
C ILE A 54 -4.97 -26.86 11.50
N GLU A 55 -4.82 -27.91 10.69
CA GLU A 55 -3.81 -27.97 9.65
C GLU A 55 -4.10 -27.00 8.49
N LYS A 56 -5.38 -26.80 8.13
CA LYS A 56 -5.81 -25.83 7.11
C LYS A 56 -5.65 -24.37 7.53
N VAL A 57 -5.80 -24.07 8.82
CA VAL A 57 -5.54 -22.72 9.36
C VAL A 57 -4.04 -22.41 9.35
N LEU A 58 -3.19 -23.40 9.65
CA LEU A 58 -1.73 -23.23 9.66
C LEU A 58 -1.12 -23.22 8.24
N THR A 59 -1.69 -23.95 7.27
CA THR A 59 -1.22 -23.93 5.87
C THR A 59 -1.67 -22.71 5.08
N ASN A 60 -2.84 -22.10 5.39
CA ASN A 60 -3.27 -20.86 4.73
C ASN A 60 -2.36 -19.66 5.06
N HIS A 61 -1.65 -19.67 6.18
CA HIS A 61 -0.79 -18.56 6.60
C HIS A 61 0.56 -18.50 5.86
N SER A 62 0.95 -19.56 5.15
CA SER A 62 2.26 -19.64 4.48
C SER A 62 2.24 -19.30 2.99
N VAL A 63 1.05 -19.17 2.37
CA VAL A 63 0.91 -18.91 0.92
C VAL A 63 0.70 -17.41 0.61
N GLU A 64 0.31 -16.59 1.60
CA GLU A 64 -0.01 -15.16 1.44
C GLU A 64 1.21 -14.21 1.41
N LYS A 65 2.45 -14.70 1.53
CA LYS A 65 3.64 -13.82 1.43
C LYS A 65 4.04 -13.52 -0.02
N SER A 66 3.61 -14.36 -0.96
CA SER A 66 4.08 -14.34 -2.35
C SER A 66 3.53 -13.16 -3.17
N HIS A 67 2.32 -12.68 -2.88
CA HIS A 67 1.71 -11.56 -3.60
C HIS A 67 2.33 -10.20 -3.22
N ILE A 68 2.50 -9.95 -1.92
CA ILE A 68 3.08 -8.69 -1.41
C ILE A 68 4.54 -8.54 -1.85
N VAL A 69 5.31 -9.64 -1.81
CA VAL A 69 6.70 -9.65 -2.27
C VAL A 69 6.79 -9.37 -3.79
N ARG A 70 5.83 -9.87 -4.57
CA ARG A 70 5.81 -9.68 -6.04
C ARG A 70 5.47 -8.24 -6.42
N GLU A 71 4.55 -7.60 -5.71
CA GLU A 71 4.28 -6.16 -5.88
C GLU A 71 5.48 -5.32 -5.46
N PHE A 72 6.07 -5.60 -4.30
CA PHE A 72 7.28 -4.91 -3.85
C PHE A 72 8.45 -5.07 -4.83
N LEU A 73 8.66 -6.27 -5.38
CA LEU A 73 9.66 -6.51 -6.44
C LEU A 73 9.39 -5.68 -7.70
N THR A 74 8.12 -5.45 -8.05
CA THR A 74 7.75 -4.66 -9.24
C THR A 74 8.11 -3.19 -9.03
N TYR A 75 7.79 -2.61 -7.88
CA TYR A 75 8.18 -1.24 -7.53
C TYR A 75 9.70 -1.08 -7.42
N LEU A 76 10.39 -2.09 -6.87
CA LEU A 76 11.85 -2.11 -6.74
C LEU A 76 12.53 -2.24 -8.11
N SER A 77 11.99 -3.06 -9.01
CA SER A 77 12.46 -3.15 -10.39
C SER A 77 12.23 -1.83 -11.14
N LEU A 78 11.09 -1.16 -10.92
CA LEU A 78 10.80 0.12 -11.55
C LEU A 78 11.75 1.22 -11.06
N SER A 79 12.02 1.29 -9.75
CA SER A 79 12.97 2.26 -9.20
C SER A 79 14.40 1.98 -9.67
N ALA A 80 14.81 0.71 -9.73
CA ALA A 80 16.10 0.30 -10.27
C ALA A 80 16.26 0.73 -11.74
N LEU A 81 15.20 0.62 -12.54
CA LEU A 81 15.20 1.08 -13.94
C LEU A 81 15.44 2.58 -14.04
N PHE A 82 14.79 3.39 -13.20
CA PHE A 82 15.00 4.84 -13.12
C PHE A 82 16.45 5.19 -12.77
N ILE A 83 17.03 4.49 -11.79
CA ILE A 83 18.43 4.68 -11.38
C ILE A 83 19.37 4.29 -12.52
N LEU A 84 19.13 3.18 -13.21
CA LEU A 84 19.91 2.73 -14.36
C LEU A 84 19.88 3.73 -15.51
N LEU A 85 18.71 4.27 -15.84
CA LEU A 85 18.56 5.35 -16.83
C LEU A 85 19.37 6.59 -16.43
N GLY A 86 19.28 7.02 -15.18
CA GLY A 86 20.06 8.13 -14.64
C GLY A 86 21.57 7.89 -14.66
N LEU A 87 22.01 6.66 -14.39
CA LEU A 87 23.41 6.26 -14.47
C LEU A 87 23.90 6.31 -15.92
N LEU A 88 23.18 5.70 -16.87
CA LEU A 88 23.54 5.68 -18.28
C LEU A 88 23.69 7.09 -18.85
N ILE A 89 22.74 7.99 -18.53
CA ILE A 89 22.82 9.40 -18.92
C ILE A 89 24.10 10.05 -18.37
N GLY A 90 24.46 9.75 -17.12
CA GLY A 90 25.71 10.20 -16.51
C GLY A 90 26.96 9.67 -17.23
N VAL A 91 27.01 8.37 -17.50
CA VAL A 91 28.15 7.73 -18.19
C VAL A 91 28.34 8.33 -19.58
N LEU A 92 27.28 8.47 -20.37
CA LEU A 92 27.34 9.07 -21.71
C LEU A 92 27.80 10.54 -21.64
N GLY A 93 27.29 11.29 -20.67
CA GLY A 93 27.66 12.70 -20.50
C GLY A 93 29.13 12.88 -20.09
N TYR A 94 29.66 12.06 -19.18
CA TYR A 94 31.09 12.08 -18.83
C TYR A 94 31.97 11.60 -19.98
N HIS A 95 31.54 10.59 -20.74
CA HIS A 95 32.28 10.13 -21.89
C HIS A 95 32.41 11.24 -22.96
N TRP A 96 31.36 12.02 -23.20
CA TRP A 96 31.41 13.12 -24.16
C TRP A 96 32.17 14.35 -23.63
N THR A 97 31.87 14.80 -22.41
CA THR A 97 32.39 16.07 -21.87
C THR A 97 33.81 15.98 -21.33
N ALA A 98 34.17 14.83 -20.75
CA ALA A 98 35.48 14.60 -20.16
C ALA A 98 36.40 13.70 -21.00
N LYS A 99 35.88 13.09 -22.09
CA LYS A 99 36.61 12.14 -22.95
C LYS A 99 37.29 11.00 -22.18
N MET A 100 36.71 10.62 -21.04
CA MET A 100 37.21 9.56 -20.18
C MET A 100 36.81 8.19 -20.72
N ASN A 101 37.54 7.15 -20.33
CA ASN A 101 37.20 5.77 -20.72
C ASN A 101 35.84 5.38 -20.10
N TRP A 102 35.13 4.41 -20.70
CA TRP A 102 33.79 4.01 -20.23
C TRP A 102 33.77 3.60 -18.75
N VAL A 103 34.82 2.93 -18.29
CA VAL A 103 34.95 2.48 -16.89
C VAL A 103 35.07 3.68 -15.95
N ASP A 104 35.96 4.62 -16.25
CA ASP A 104 36.17 5.82 -15.43
C ASP A 104 34.89 6.68 -15.40
N ALA A 105 34.24 6.86 -16.55
CA ALA A 105 32.98 7.58 -16.65
C ALA A 105 31.85 6.91 -15.83
N THR A 106 31.83 5.58 -15.77
CA THR A 106 30.87 4.82 -14.95
C THR A 106 31.12 5.02 -13.46
N VAL A 107 32.39 4.98 -13.05
CA VAL A 107 32.77 5.21 -11.65
C VAL A 107 32.37 6.63 -11.22
N GLU A 108 32.74 7.66 -11.98
CA GLU A 108 32.39 9.06 -11.66
C GLU A 108 30.86 9.29 -11.62
N ALA A 109 30.12 8.75 -12.58
CA ALA A 109 28.66 8.85 -12.61
C ALA A 109 28.02 8.15 -11.41
N SER A 110 28.45 6.91 -11.10
CA SER A 110 27.92 6.15 -9.98
C SER A 110 28.22 6.80 -8.64
N MET A 111 29.38 7.45 -8.52
CA MET A 111 29.78 8.10 -7.28
C MET A 111 28.90 9.32 -6.99
N ILE A 112 28.69 10.19 -7.97
CA ILE A 112 27.75 11.33 -7.83
C ILE A 112 26.32 10.84 -7.59
N LEU A 113 25.87 9.81 -8.30
CA LEU A 113 24.54 9.23 -8.10
C LEU A 113 24.35 8.65 -6.68
N SER A 114 25.42 8.17 -6.05
CA SER A 114 25.42 7.72 -4.64
C SER A 114 25.50 8.86 -3.61
N GLY A 115 25.67 10.10 -4.06
CA GLY A 115 25.84 11.28 -3.21
C GLY A 115 27.28 11.57 -2.77
N MET A 116 28.24 10.81 -3.30
CA MET A 116 29.67 11.08 -3.10
C MET A 116 30.18 12.00 -4.23
N GLY A 117 31.16 12.85 -3.94
CA GLY A 117 31.75 13.75 -4.95
C GLY A 117 32.54 12.99 -6.03
N PRO A 118 33.01 13.67 -7.09
CA PRO A 118 33.85 13.06 -8.12
C PRO A 118 35.20 12.57 -7.54
N VAL A 119 35.69 11.42 -7.99
CA VAL A 119 36.95 10.79 -7.52
C VAL A 119 38.15 11.49 -8.13
N THR A 120 38.05 11.74 -9.44
CA THR A 120 39.15 12.21 -10.26
C THR A 120 38.97 13.70 -10.54
N SER A 121 40.08 14.44 -10.56
CA SER A 121 40.05 15.85 -10.95
C SER A 121 39.56 15.98 -12.40
N LEU A 122 38.38 16.59 -12.56
CA LEU A 122 37.75 16.87 -13.85
C LEU A 122 38.63 17.81 -14.68
N PRO A 123 39.23 17.35 -15.81
CA PRO A 123 40.30 18.07 -16.49
C PRO A 123 39.81 19.28 -17.28
N THR A 124 38.55 19.29 -17.71
CA THR A 124 37.99 20.35 -18.57
C THR A 124 36.93 21.18 -17.84
N THR A 125 36.83 22.47 -18.16
CA THR A 125 35.76 23.33 -17.63
C THR A 125 34.37 22.79 -17.95
N SER A 126 34.19 22.24 -19.15
CA SER A 126 32.93 21.61 -19.57
C SER A 126 32.54 20.43 -18.67
N SER A 127 33.51 19.58 -18.29
CA SER A 127 33.26 18.44 -17.38
C SER A 127 32.87 18.88 -15.96
N LYS A 128 33.42 20.00 -15.47
CA LYS A 128 33.03 20.59 -14.17
C LYS A 128 31.59 21.10 -14.17
N ILE A 129 31.18 21.80 -15.23
CA ILE A 129 29.80 22.29 -15.37
C ILE A 129 28.84 21.10 -15.48
N PHE A 130 29.19 20.10 -16.30
CA PHE A 130 28.40 18.88 -16.42
C PHE A 130 28.25 18.15 -15.08
N ALA A 131 29.34 17.97 -14.33
CA ALA A 131 29.30 17.33 -13.02
C ALA A 131 28.34 18.04 -12.05
N SER A 132 28.30 19.37 -12.05
CA SER A 132 27.39 20.15 -11.21
C SER A 132 25.91 19.95 -11.61
N LEU A 133 25.62 19.95 -12.91
CA LEU A 133 24.25 19.71 -13.42
C LEU A 133 23.82 18.27 -13.16
N TYR A 134 24.74 17.33 -13.36
CA TYR A 134 24.52 15.92 -13.10
C TYR A 134 24.29 15.65 -11.61
N ALA A 135 24.98 16.34 -10.70
CA ALA A 135 24.73 16.22 -9.26
C ALA A 135 23.30 16.62 -8.88
N LEU A 136 22.75 17.69 -9.47
CA LEU A 136 21.36 18.10 -9.24
C LEU A 136 20.37 17.10 -9.86
N PHE A 137 20.64 16.66 -11.09
CA PHE A 137 19.78 15.71 -11.81
C PHE A 137 19.72 14.33 -11.14
N SER A 138 20.87 13.80 -10.75
CA SER A 138 21.00 12.50 -10.08
C SER A 138 20.33 12.52 -8.70
N GLY A 139 20.47 13.62 -7.95
CA GLY A 139 19.73 13.83 -6.70
C GLY A 139 18.21 13.78 -6.90
N LEU A 140 17.70 14.40 -7.97
CA LEU A 140 16.27 14.34 -8.29
C LEU A 140 15.81 12.92 -8.65
N ILE A 141 16.56 12.20 -9.47
CA ILE A 141 16.26 10.79 -9.80
C ILE A 141 16.25 9.92 -8.54
N PHE A 142 17.20 10.13 -7.63
CA PHE A 142 17.25 9.39 -6.37
C PHE A 142 16.01 9.66 -5.50
N VAL A 143 15.58 10.92 -5.38
CA VAL A 143 14.36 11.29 -4.65
C VAL A 143 13.11 10.66 -5.29
N LEU A 144 13.01 10.67 -6.63
CA LEU A 144 11.91 10.02 -7.35
C LEU A 144 11.90 8.50 -7.12
N ALA A 145 13.06 7.86 -7.22
CA ALA A 145 13.20 6.43 -6.98
C ALA A 145 12.81 6.05 -5.53
N MET A 146 13.22 6.85 -4.55
CA MET A 146 12.80 6.65 -3.15
C MET A 146 11.30 6.85 -2.96
N GLY A 147 10.70 7.86 -3.60
CA GLY A 147 9.25 8.08 -3.55
C GLY A 147 8.44 6.89 -4.05
N VAL A 148 8.88 6.24 -5.13
CA VAL A 148 8.25 5.02 -5.67
C VAL A 148 8.31 3.87 -4.65
N VAL A 149 9.45 3.67 -4.00
CA VAL A 149 9.62 2.62 -2.99
C VAL A 149 8.83 2.93 -1.71
N LEU A 150 8.69 4.21 -1.34
CA LEU A 150 8.01 4.62 -0.11
C LEU A 150 6.47 4.58 -0.22
N SER A 151 5.93 4.63 -1.44
CA SER A 151 4.47 4.59 -1.71
C SER A 151 3.73 3.42 -1.02
N PRO A 152 4.14 2.14 -1.15
CA PRO A 152 3.50 1.03 -0.45
C PRO A 152 3.65 1.09 1.08
N LEU A 153 4.75 1.67 1.59
CA LEU A 153 4.95 1.83 3.03
C LEU A 153 3.93 2.83 3.61
N LEU A 154 3.76 3.99 2.96
CA LEU A 154 2.79 5.00 3.40
C LEU A 154 1.36 4.45 3.36
N TYR A 155 1.01 3.71 2.31
CA TYR A 155 -0.32 3.09 2.21
C TYR A 155 -0.58 2.09 3.35
N GLY A 156 0.43 1.27 3.69
CA GLY A 156 0.35 0.33 4.82
C GLY A 156 0.09 1.02 6.16
N LEU A 157 0.80 2.13 6.44
CA LEU A 157 0.65 2.90 7.68
C LEU A 157 -0.74 3.54 7.80
N LEU A 158 -1.24 4.15 6.72
CA LEU A 158 -2.56 4.79 6.72
C LEU A 158 -3.69 3.78 6.98
N LYS A 159 -3.57 2.57 6.42
CA LYS A 159 -4.56 1.51 6.60
C LYS A 159 -4.64 1.04 8.07
N GLN A 160 -3.52 0.98 8.79
CA GLN A 160 -3.51 0.60 10.21
C GLN A 160 -4.20 1.63 11.11
N VAL A 161 -4.08 2.93 10.77
CA VAL A 161 -4.73 4.01 11.52
C VAL A 161 -6.25 3.96 11.38
N GLN A 162 -6.75 3.64 10.19
CA GLN A 162 -8.20 3.59 9.93
C GLN A 162 -8.89 2.32 10.47
N VAL A 163 -8.16 1.24 10.72
CA VAL A 163 -8.70 -0.05 11.18
C VAL A 163 -8.93 -0.11 12.71
N ASN A 164 -8.57 0.92 13.46
CA ASN A 164 -8.82 1.01 14.90
C ASN A 164 -9.87 2.09 15.24
N PRO A 165 -11.16 1.92 14.89
CA PRO A 165 -12.21 2.73 15.48
C PRO A 165 -12.29 2.36 16.97
N LYS A 166 -11.88 3.30 17.81
CA LYS A 166 -11.99 3.22 19.27
C LYS A 166 -13.42 2.81 19.63
N LYS A 167 -13.62 1.59 20.12
CA LYS A 167 -14.87 1.19 20.77
C LYS A 167 -15.02 2.04 22.02
N ASN A 168 -15.80 3.09 21.91
CA ASN A 168 -16.26 3.85 23.05
C ASN A 168 -17.52 3.14 23.52
N ASP A 169 -17.34 2.21 24.45
CA ASP A 169 -18.43 1.58 25.19
C ASP A 169 -18.94 2.63 26.20
N LEU A 170 -20.05 3.31 25.84
CA LEU A 170 -20.86 4.13 26.74
C LEU A 170 -22.32 3.65 26.68
#